data_AF-A0A1H0HSQ8-F1
#
_entry.id   AF-A0A1H0HSQ8-F1
#
_cell.length_a   1.000
_cell.length_b   1.000
_cell.length_c   1.000
_cell.angle_alpha   90.00
_cell.angle_beta   90.00
_cell.angle_gamma   90.00
#
_symmetry.space_group_name_H-M   'P 1'
#
loop_
_entity.id
_entity.type
_entity.pdbx_description
1 polymer ?
#
loop_
_entity_poly.entity_id
_entity_poly.type
_entity_poly.pdbx_seq_one_letter_code
_entity_poly.pdbx_strand_id
1 'polypeptide(L)'
;MKKIGIALAACLVAASLLSASALAKRPDSVGDGGKEGKMSASSQVRGDDHDKQSDDESATVTSDTYQTHGHNGYKGLLNAIEHVKDKPAGAVIANLLLTKYAAHLTADQQAELSKIQAEDIALSALADLLDQKDNVTDAVYAEQAAVKANIKNIDSYKKLSKLYEKTGKTGVKLYVNGDEPVTEVAPFIREGSTLVPFRAISEALKATVTWNGEDRSVTVTSGTTTIKLLIDSKTAYVNGNPVTLDVPATIKDSSTVVPVRFVSEALKATVKWEPDTTSVVIYQDQ
;
A
#
# COMPACT_ATOMS: atom_id res chain seq x y z
N MET A 1 -37.73 -7.38 -28.99
CA MET A 1 -37.54 -5.96 -28.62
C MET A 1 -36.14 -5.79 -28.05
N LYS A 2 -35.39 -4.83 -28.62
CA LYS A 2 -34.12 -4.17 -28.23
C LYS A 2 -32.98 -4.99 -27.61
N LYS A 3 -31.97 -5.26 -28.45
CA LYS A 3 -30.55 -5.39 -28.10
C LYS A 3 -29.97 -3.98 -27.91
N ILE A 4 -29.14 -3.76 -26.88
CA ILE A 4 -28.30 -2.56 -26.74
C ILE A 4 -26.87 -3.06 -26.53
N GLY A 5 -26.04 -2.86 -27.55
CA GLY A 5 -24.59 -2.95 -27.45
C GLY A 5 -24.03 -1.56 -27.15
N ILE A 6 -23.02 -1.49 -26.29
CA ILE A 6 -22.23 -0.29 -26.07
C ILE A 6 -20.78 -0.66 -26.38
N ALA A 7 -20.30 -0.12 -27.50
CA ALA A 7 -18.88 0.02 -27.80
C ALA A 7 -18.38 1.28 -27.09
N LEU A 8 -17.21 1.22 -26.44
CA LEU A 8 -16.48 2.42 -26.05
C LEU A 8 -15.06 2.38 -26.61
N ALA A 9 -14.71 3.52 -27.19
CA ALA A 9 -13.59 3.77 -28.08
C ALA A 9 -12.27 3.95 -27.32
N ALA A 10 -11.20 3.53 -28.00
CA ALA A 10 -9.81 3.84 -27.68
C ALA A 10 -9.52 5.34 -27.87
N CYS A 11 -8.72 5.93 -26.98
CA CYS A 11 -8.10 7.24 -27.21
C CYS A 11 -6.60 7.15 -26.89
N LEU A 12 -5.79 7.10 -27.95
CA LEU A 12 -4.35 7.35 -27.95
C LEU A 12 -4.12 8.86 -27.86
N VAL A 13 -3.20 9.31 -26.99
CA VAL A 13 -2.55 10.61 -27.15
C VAL A 13 -1.05 10.41 -27.05
N ALA A 14 -0.39 10.56 -28.19
CA ALA A 14 1.04 10.75 -28.31
C ALA A 14 1.35 12.24 -28.12
N ALA A 15 2.42 12.56 -27.37
CA ALA A 15 3.02 13.88 -27.38
C ALA A 15 4.55 13.75 -27.38
N SER A 16 5.12 13.92 -28.56
CA SER A 16 6.54 14.13 -28.83
C SER A 16 6.77 15.61 -29.09
N LEU A 17 7.72 16.26 -28.39
CA LEU A 17 8.33 17.51 -28.86
C LEU A 17 9.83 17.52 -28.55
N LEU A 18 10.61 17.67 -29.63
CA LEU A 18 12.05 17.91 -29.67
C LEU A 18 12.32 19.43 -29.74
N SER A 19 13.37 19.84 -29.01
CA SER A 19 14.42 20.83 -29.35
C SER A 19 14.07 22.25 -29.82
N ALA A 20 14.59 23.25 -29.10
CA ALA A 20 15.34 24.36 -29.70
C ALA A 20 16.25 25.06 -28.66
N SER A 21 17.51 25.22 -29.05
CA SER A 21 18.63 25.87 -28.35
C SER A 21 18.56 27.39 -28.42
N ALA A 22 19.15 28.10 -27.44
CA ALA A 22 19.82 29.39 -27.70
C ALA A 22 20.87 29.70 -26.62
N LEU A 23 22.11 29.81 -27.11
CA LEU A 23 23.35 30.17 -26.44
C LEU A 23 23.53 31.70 -26.55
N ALA A 24 23.87 32.40 -25.46
CA ALA A 24 24.50 33.72 -25.57
C ALA A 24 25.44 33.98 -24.39
N LYS A 25 26.56 34.60 -24.75
CA LYS A 25 27.86 34.66 -24.08
C LYS A 25 28.04 36.00 -23.37
N ARG A 26 28.87 35.99 -22.32
CA ARG A 26 29.40 37.12 -21.53
C ARG A 26 30.06 38.22 -22.40
N PRO A 27 30.39 39.40 -21.85
CA PRO A 27 31.67 39.54 -21.14
C PRO A 27 31.63 40.39 -19.85
N ASP A 28 32.75 40.30 -19.15
CA ASP A 28 33.06 40.70 -17.78
C ASP A 28 33.30 42.23 -17.60
N SER A 29 33.31 42.69 -16.33
CA SER A 29 34.50 43.24 -15.64
C SER A 29 34.28 44.49 -14.76
N VAL A 30 35.00 44.49 -13.62
CA VAL A 30 35.46 45.62 -12.76
C VAL A 30 34.37 46.32 -11.91
N GLY A 31 34.54 46.63 -10.63
CA GLY A 31 35.65 46.54 -9.67
C GLY A 31 35.43 47.61 -8.57
N ASP A 32 35.64 47.18 -7.32
CA ASP A 32 36.16 47.88 -6.13
C ASP A 32 35.80 49.34 -5.77
N GLY A 33 35.63 49.60 -4.46
CA GLY A 33 35.61 50.95 -3.88
C GLY A 33 34.80 51.06 -2.58
N GLY A 34 35.46 50.92 -1.43
CA GLY A 34 34.85 51.01 -0.10
C GLY A 34 34.86 52.39 0.58
N LYS A 35 34.49 52.33 1.87
CA LYS A 35 34.66 53.26 3.01
C LYS A 35 33.56 54.28 3.38
N GLU A 36 32.96 53.97 4.53
CA GLU A 36 32.89 54.76 5.78
C GLU A 36 32.61 56.27 5.74
N GLY A 37 31.64 56.70 6.55
CA GLY A 37 31.88 57.80 7.48
C GLY A 37 30.72 58.75 7.79
N LYS A 38 30.38 58.78 9.09
CA LYS A 38 29.97 59.95 9.91
C LYS A 38 28.48 60.32 10.12
N MET A 39 28.06 60.05 11.36
CA MET A 39 27.75 61.02 12.45
C MET A 39 26.67 62.10 12.24
N SER A 40 25.62 61.99 13.08
CA SER A 40 25.21 62.94 14.15
C SER A 40 23.68 62.83 14.31
N ALA A 41 23.12 62.34 15.43
CA ALA A 41 23.10 62.83 16.81
C ALA A 41 22.01 63.89 17.09
N SER A 42 21.46 63.77 18.31
CA SER A 42 20.45 64.57 19.04
C SER A 42 18.98 64.18 18.79
N SER A 43 18.30 63.45 19.69
CA SER A 43 17.81 63.74 21.06
C SER A 43 16.62 64.71 21.06
N GLN A 44 15.43 64.39 21.60
CA GLN A 44 15.13 64.36 23.03
C GLN A 44 13.73 63.80 23.35
N VAL A 45 13.65 63.05 24.48
CA VAL A 45 12.66 63.09 25.61
C VAL A 45 11.15 62.86 25.32
N ARG A 46 10.27 62.27 26.15
CA ARG A 46 10.18 61.27 27.26
C ARG A 46 8.75 61.45 27.85
N GLY A 47 8.12 60.38 28.34
CA GLY A 47 6.94 60.39 29.24
C GLY A 47 5.60 60.09 28.56
N ASP A 48 4.61 59.39 29.13
CA ASP A 48 4.45 58.57 30.35
C ASP A 48 3.13 57.75 30.15
N ASP A 49 2.94 56.73 30.99
CA ASP A 49 1.83 55.76 31.02
C ASP A 49 0.40 56.35 31.09
N HIS A 50 -0.59 55.62 30.53
CA HIS A 50 -1.84 55.31 31.22
C HIS A 50 -2.69 54.21 30.55
N ASP A 51 -3.15 53.30 31.40
CA ASP A 51 -4.17 52.24 31.27
C ASP A 51 -5.43 52.59 30.45
N LYS A 52 -5.95 51.59 29.71
CA LYS A 52 -7.40 51.39 29.49
C LYS A 52 -7.74 49.98 29.02
N GLN A 53 -8.70 49.39 29.72
CA GLN A 53 -9.24 48.05 29.57
C GLN A 53 -10.51 48.03 28.67
N SER A 54 -10.68 46.87 28.00
CA SER A 54 -11.86 46.21 27.43
C SER A 54 -12.65 46.85 26.29
N ASP A 55 -12.84 46.08 25.20
CA ASP A 55 -14.16 45.55 24.80
C ASP A 55 -14.01 44.25 23.97
N ASP A 56 -15.04 43.43 24.08
CA ASP A 56 -15.16 41.98 23.91
C ASP A 56 -15.46 41.51 22.47
N GLU A 57 -14.66 40.59 21.94
CA GLU A 57 -15.15 39.46 21.14
C GLU A 57 -14.30 38.23 21.49
N SER A 58 -14.93 37.22 22.11
CA SER A 58 -14.25 36.01 22.56
C SER A 58 -13.72 35.18 21.38
N ALA A 59 -12.47 35.42 20.99
CA ALA A 59 -11.70 34.46 20.23
C ALA A 59 -11.47 33.23 21.13
N THR A 60 -12.09 32.11 20.77
CA THR A 60 -11.78 30.81 21.40
C THR A 60 -10.27 30.55 21.28
N VAL A 61 -9.66 30.03 22.35
CA VAL A 61 -8.21 29.71 22.50
C VAL A 61 -7.62 28.89 21.33
N THR A 62 -8.47 28.35 20.46
CA THR A 62 -8.11 27.57 19.28
C THR A 62 -7.82 28.38 18.01
N SER A 63 -8.19 29.67 17.88
CA SER A 63 -7.96 30.42 16.62
C SER A 63 -6.61 31.13 16.55
N ASP A 64 -6.14 31.77 17.63
CA ASP A 64 -4.87 32.52 17.62
C ASP A 64 -3.63 31.67 17.94
N THR A 65 -3.81 30.52 18.59
CA THR A 65 -2.68 29.61 18.85
C THR A 65 -2.21 28.90 17.58
N TYR A 66 -3.06 28.80 16.55
CA TYR A 66 -2.79 27.94 15.38
C TYR A 66 -2.64 28.69 14.05
N GLN A 67 -2.80 30.01 14.00
CA GLN A 67 -2.63 30.75 12.74
C GLN A 67 -1.29 31.45 12.58
N THR A 68 -0.44 31.57 13.62
CA THR A 68 0.86 32.26 13.45
C THR A 68 2.10 31.69 14.14
N HIS A 69 2.05 30.83 15.16
CA HIS A 69 3.29 30.30 15.75
C HIS A 69 3.16 28.89 16.37
N GLY A 70 3.33 27.86 15.53
CA GLY A 70 4.11 26.69 15.93
C GLY A 70 5.51 26.90 15.39
N HIS A 71 6.55 26.94 16.23
CA HIS A 71 7.83 27.57 15.90
C HIS A 71 8.58 27.06 14.65
N ASN A 72 8.17 25.99 13.97
CA ASN A 72 8.66 25.62 12.65
C ASN A 72 7.59 24.81 11.90
N GLY A 73 6.84 25.37 10.94
CA GLY A 73 5.76 24.65 10.20
C GLY A 73 6.19 23.36 9.47
N TYR A 74 6.16 23.33 8.13
CA TYR A 74 6.68 22.14 7.41
C TYR A 74 8.16 21.89 7.68
N LYS A 75 8.92 22.93 8.01
CA LYS A 75 10.32 22.85 8.42
C LYS A 75 10.51 22.08 9.72
N GLY A 76 9.57 22.21 10.67
CA GLY A 76 9.62 21.44 11.92
C GLY A 76 9.20 20.00 11.69
N LEU A 77 8.31 19.74 10.75
CA LEU A 77 8.01 18.38 10.29
C LEU A 77 9.20 17.75 9.56
N LEU A 78 9.91 18.50 8.71
CA LEU A 78 11.15 18.03 8.06
C LEU A 78 12.24 17.75 9.09
N ASN A 79 12.41 18.62 10.08
CA ASN A 79 13.35 18.37 11.15
C ASN A 79 12.90 17.17 12.02
N ALA A 80 11.62 17.08 12.35
CA ALA A 80 11.06 15.95 13.08
C ALA A 80 11.29 14.64 12.33
N ILE A 81 11.12 14.64 10.99
CA ILE A 81 11.30 13.44 10.21
C ILE A 81 12.73 12.94 10.23
N GLU A 82 13.73 13.82 10.25
CA GLU A 82 15.14 13.44 10.41
C GLU A 82 15.39 12.60 11.67
N HIS A 83 14.58 12.81 12.71
CA HIS A 83 14.67 12.09 13.98
C HIS A 83 13.74 10.87 14.09
N VAL A 84 12.89 10.63 13.10
CA VAL A 84 11.92 9.53 13.11
C VAL A 84 11.80 8.75 11.80
N LYS A 85 12.72 8.92 10.84
CA LYS A 85 12.70 8.26 9.51
C LYS A 85 12.41 6.76 9.58
N ASP A 86 12.95 6.07 10.59
CA ASP A 86 12.81 4.63 10.77
C ASP A 86 11.64 4.21 11.67
N LYS A 87 10.75 5.14 12.03
CA LYS A 87 9.62 4.91 12.95
C LYS A 87 8.28 5.06 12.20
N PRO A 88 7.18 4.46 12.70
CA PRO A 88 5.84 4.67 12.15
C PRO A 88 5.44 6.15 12.05
N ALA A 89 5.82 6.92 13.07
CA ALA A 89 5.64 8.38 13.07
C ALA A 89 6.39 9.05 11.92
N GLY A 90 7.53 8.52 11.47
CA GLY A 90 8.27 8.98 10.29
C GLY A 90 7.51 8.77 9.00
N ALA A 91 6.86 7.62 8.81
CA ALA A 91 5.98 7.40 7.65
C ALA A 91 4.76 8.33 7.67
N VAL A 92 4.17 8.56 8.85
CA VAL A 92 3.04 9.51 9.02
C VAL A 92 3.49 10.95 8.77
N ILE A 93 4.68 11.34 9.25
CA ILE A 93 5.25 12.67 9.03
C ILE A 93 5.71 12.83 7.57
N ALA A 94 6.31 11.82 6.95
CA ALA A 94 6.60 11.78 5.51
C ALA A 94 5.32 11.99 4.72
N ASN A 95 4.26 11.25 5.06
CA ASN A 95 2.97 11.39 4.43
C ASN A 95 2.41 12.81 4.64
N LEU A 96 2.46 13.36 5.86
CA LEU A 96 2.01 14.72 6.15
C LEU A 96 2.82 15.78 5.38
N LEU A 97 4.14 15.61 5.26
CA LEU A 97 5.05 16.47 4.50
C LEU A 97 4.77 16.43 3.00
N LEU A 98 4.65 15.23 2.44
CA LEU A 98 4.34 15.02 1.03
C LEU A 98 2.93 15.50 0.69
N THR A 99 1.95 15.31 1.57
CA THR A 99 0.54 15.66 1.27
C THR A 99 0.21 17.12 1.50
N LYS A 100 0.73 17.75 2.57
CA LYS A 100 0.39 19.14 2.91
C LYS A 100 1.44 20.16 2.52
N TYR A 101 2.66 19.73 2.22
CA TYR A 101 3.78 20.63 2.03
C TYR A 101 4.65 20.33 0.80
N ALA A 102 4.20 19.47 -0.13
CA ALA A 102 4.94 19.11 -1.35
C ALA A 102 5.55 20.30 -2.11
N ALA A 103 4.81 21.40 -2.29
CA ALA A 103 5.28 22.59 -3.00
C ALA A 103 6.48 23.30 -2.32
N HIS A 104 6.75 22.96 -1.07
CA HIS A 104 7.85 23.50 -0.28
C HIS A 104 9.04 22.53 -0.16
N LEU A 105 8.97 21.36 -0.80
CA LEU A 105 9.99 20.31 -0.77
C LEU A 105 10.78 20.28 -2.09
N THR A 106 12.07 19.98 -2.01
CA THR A 106 12.89 19.73 -3.20
C THR A 106 12.57 18.36 -3.82
N ALA A 107 12.93 18.16 -5.08
CA ALA A 107 12.77 16.87 -5.75
C ALA A 107 13.48 15.72 -5.00
N ASP A 108 14.67 15.99 -4.45
CA ASP A 108 15.42 15.02 -3.65
C ASP A 108 14.74 14.74 -2.30
N GLN A 109 14.22 15.76 -1.63
CA GLN A 109 13.45 15.59 -0.39
C GLN A 109 12.18 14.79 -0.65
N GLN A 110 11.45 15.09 -1.72
CA GLN A 110 10.27 14.32 -2.11
C GLN A 110 10.64 12.86 -2.40
N ALA A 111 11.73 12.61 -3.12
CA ALA A 111 12.22 11.26 -3.40
C ALA A 111 12.70 10.53 -2.14
N GLU A 112 13.25 11.23 -1.14
CA GLU A 112 13.69 10.66 0.13
C GLU A 112 12.51 10.36 1.08
N LEU A 113 11.54 11.26 1.18
CA LEU A 113 10.30 11.06 1.94
C LEU A 113 9.44 9.94 1.34
N SER A 114 9.42 9.83 0.01
CA SER A 114 8.73 8.74 -0.70
C SER A 114 9.36 7.37 -0.41
N LYS A 115 10.61 7.31 0.08
CA LYS A 115 11.25 6.07 0.56
C LYS A 115 10.93 5.77 2.03
N ILE A 116 10.68 6.81 2.83
CA ILE A 116 10.28 6.72 4.25
C ILE A 116 8.80 6.36 4.39
N GLN A 117 8.02 6.57 3.32
CA GLN A 117 6.66 6.12 3.17
C GLN A 117 6.60 4.58 3.13
N ALA A 118 6.80 3.94 4.28
CA ALA A 118 6.31 2.59 4.55
C ALA A 118 4.79 2.71 4.77
N GLU A 119 4.10 2.86 3.64
CA GLU A 119 2.65 3.02 3.54
C GLU A 119 1.91 1.96 4.35
N ASP A 120 2.43 0.72 4.35
CA ASP A 120 1.91 -0.39 5.15
C ASP A 120 1.89 -0.09 6.65
N ILE A 121 2.97 0.48 7.19
CA ILE A 121 3.08 0.80 8.62
C ILE A 121 2.09 1.90 9.01
N ALA A 122 1.95 2.95 8.18
CA ALA A 122 1.04 4.05 8.46
C ALA A 122 -0.43 3.61 8.39
N LEU A 123 -0.78 2.80 7.39
CA LEU A 123 -2.11 2.22 7.25
C LEU A 123 -2.44 1.26 8.38
N SER A 124 -1.47 0.46 8.84
CA SER A 124 -1.66 -0.42 9.98
C SER A 124 -1.83 0.35 11.30
N ALA A 125 -1.08 1.44 11.50
CA ALA A 125 -1.27 2.31 12.67
C ALA A 125 -2.64 3.02 12.65
N LEU A 126 -3.12 3.42 11.46
CA LEU A 126 -4.47 3.95 11.28
C LEU A 126 -5.52 2.89 11.64
N ALA A 127 -5.32 1.63 11.22
CA ALA A 127 -6.20 0.53 11.58
C ALA A 127 -6.28 0.36 13.10
N ASP A 128 -5.14 0.37 13.81
CA ASP A 128 -5.10 0.28 15.28
C ASP A 128 -5.88 1.44 15.94
N LEU A 129 -5.76 2.67 15.42
CA LEU A 129 -6.50 3.84 15.94
C LEU A 129 -8.00 3.77 15.69
N LEU A 130 -8.42 3.23 14.54
CA LEU A 130 -9.82 3.05 14.19
C LEU A 130 -10.45 1.95 15.05
N ASP A 131 -9.73 0.86 15.26
CA ASP A 131 -10.14 -0.24 16.14
C ASP A 131 -10.29 0.23 17.60
N GLN A 132 -9.38 1.07 18.10
CA GLN A 132 -9.48 1.68 19.43
C GLN A 132 -10.70 2.61 19.59
N LYS A 133 -11.23 3.13 18.50
CA LYS A 133 -12.44 3.98 18.47
C LYS A 133 -13.71 3.17 18.18
N ASP A 134 -13.64 1.84 18.31
CA ASP A 134 -14.70 0.89 17.98
C ASP A 134 -15.19 0.97 16.52
N ASN A 135 -14.38 1.55 15.62
CA ASN A 135 -14.67 1.61 14.19
C ASN A 135 -13.95 0.47 13.44
N VAL A 136 -14.39 -0.76 13.73
CA VAL A 136 -13.74 -1.99 13.24
C VAL A 136 -13.81 -2.11 11.71
N THR A 137 -14.91 -1.67 11.10
CA THR A 137 -15.07 -1.74 9.64
C THR A 137 -14.02 -0.90 8.92
N ASP A 138 -13.81 0.34 9.35
CA ASP A 138 -12.78 1.19 8.74
C ASP A 138 -11.37 0.69 9.08
N ALA A 139 -11.18 0.10 10.27
CA ALA A 139 -9.93 -0.55 10.63
C ALA A 139 -9.59 -1.71 9.69
N VAL A 140 -10.57 -2.55 9.33
CA VAL A 140 -10.40 -3.63 8.34
C VAL A 140 -9.96 -3.05 7.00
N TYR A 141 -10.62 -2.00 6.51
CA TYR A 141 -10.23 -1.38 5.23
C TYR A 141 -8.81 -0.80 5.27
N ALA A 142 -8.43 -0.15 6.36
CA ALA A 142 -7.08 0.38 6.54
C ALA A 142 -6.03 -0.74 6.56
N GLU A 143 -6.27 -1.84 7.28
CA GLU A 143 -5.32 -2.96 7.35
C GLU A 143 -5.27 -3.76 6.03
N GLN A 144 -6.37 -3.88 5.29
CA GLN A 144 -6.34 -4.42 3.91
C GLN A 144 -5.44 -3.58 3.01
N ALA A 145 -5.51 -2.25 3.11
CA ALA A 145 -4.63 -1.37 2.37
C ALA A 145 -3.17 -1.53 2.81
N ALA A 146 -2.92 -1.72 4.12
CA ALA A 146 -1.57 -1.98 4.65
C ALA A 146 -0.97 -3.27 4.06
N VAL A 147 -1.76 -4.34 4.03
CA VAL A 147 -1.40 -5.62 3.41
C VAL A 147 -1.04 -5.44 1.94
N LYS A 148 -1.82 -4.66 1.18
CA LYS A 148 -1.52 -4.41 -0.25
C LYS A 148 -0.26 -3.60 -0.47
N ALA A 149 -0.01 -2.61 0.39
CA ALA A 149 1.19 -1.79 0.32
C ALA A 149 2.46 -2.63 0.58
N ASN A 150 2.37 -3.67 1.40
CA ASN A 150 3.45 -4.61 1.62
C ASN A 150 2.94 -6.04 1.79
N ILE A 151 2.77 -6.72 0.65
CA ILE A 151 2.23 -8.09 0.59
C ILE A 151 3.09 -9.13 1.32
N LYS A 152 4.32 -8.77 1.68
CA LYS A 152 5.28 -9.63 2.41
C LYS A 152 5.22 -9.43 3.92
N ASN A 153 4.54 -8.40 4.41
CA ASN A 153 4.41 -8.11 5.84
C ASN A 153 3.37 -9.04 6.49
N ILE A 154 3.86 -10.13 7.08
CA ILE A 154 3.01 -11.15 7.72
C ILE A 154 2.24 -10.59 8.93
N ASP A 155 2.80 -9.62 9.66
CA ASP A 155 2.13 -9.03 10.83
C ASP A 155 0.85 -8.30 10.44
N SER A 156 0.81 -7.68 9.26
CA SER A 156 -0.41 -7.04 8.75
C SER A 156 -1.53 -8.05 8.48
N TYR A 157 -1.22 -9.23 7.95
CA TYR A 157 -2.22 -10.30 7.82
C TYR A 157 -2.70 -10.81 9.18
N LYS A 158 -1.82 -10.89 10.17
CA LYS A 158 -2.19 -11.28 11.54
C LYS A 158 -3.16 -10.28 12.15
N LYS A 159 -2.89 -8.98 12.00
CA LYS A 159 -3.79 -7.90 12.44
C LYS A 159 -5.13 -7.95 11.69
N LEU A 160 -5.10 -8.08 10.37
CA LEU A 160 -6.30 -8.16 9.55
C LEU A 160 -7.20 -9.32 9.99
N SER A 161 -6.63 -10.48 10.29
CA SER A 161 -7.42 -11.62 10.76
C SER A 161 -8.08 -11.36 12.13
N LYS A 162 -7.37 -10.71 13.07
CA LYS A 162 -7.96 -10.31 14.36
C LYS A 162 -9.12 -9.33 14.19
N LEU A 163 -8.99 -8.39 13.25
CA LEU A 163 -10.09 -7.47 12.91
C LEU A 163 -11.27 -8.23 12.29
N TYR A 164 -11.01 -9.20 11.42
CA TYR A 164 -12.06 -10.06 10.85
C TYR A 164 -12.79 -10.89 11.92
N GLU A 165 -12.10 -11.42 12.92
CA GLU A 165 -12.73 -12.11 14.05
C GLU A 165 -13.72 -11.21 14.79
N LYS A 166 -13.37 -9.93 15.02
CA LYS A 166 -14.28 -8.93 15.61
C LYS A 166 -15.54 -8.68 14.77
N THR A 167 -15.45 -8.87 13.46
CA THR A 167 -16.60 -8.78 12.54
C THR A 167 -17.38 -10.10 12.38
N GLY A 168 -16.97 -11.17 13.08
CA GLY A 168 -17.59 -12.49 13.00
C GLY A 168 -17.11 -13.37 11.84
N LYS A 169 -16.09 -12.93 11.08
CA LYS A 169 -15.55 -13.68 9.94
C LYS A 169 -14.49 -14.69 10.38
N THR A 170 -14.90 -15.93 10.62
CA THR A 170 -14.04 -17.03 11.12
C THR A 170 -13.56 -17.99 10.01
N GLY A 171 -12.75 -18.99 10.36
CA GLY A 171 -12.24 -20.01 9.43
C GLY A 171 -10.95 -19.62 8.72
N VAL A 172 -10.41 -20.57 7.92
CA VAL A 172 -9.12 -20.42 7.24
C VAL A 172 -9.20 -19.34 6.16
N LYS A 173 -8.29 -18.37 6.21
CA LYS A 173 -8.24 -17.25 5.25
C LYS A 173 -7.28 -17.54 4.10
N LEU A 174 -7.58 -16.99 2.93
CA LEU A 174 -6.72 -17.06 1.75
C LEU A 174 -6.42 -15.65 1.26
N TYR A 175 -5.14 -15.34 1.13
CA TYR A 175 -4.68 -14.11 0.51
C TYR A 175 -3.77 -14.44 -0.67
N VAL A 176 -3.96 -13.76 -1.79
CA VAL A 176 -3.13 -13.89 -2.99
C VAL A 176 -2.74 -12.48 -3.46
N ASN A 177 -1.43 -12.19 -3.47
CA ASN A 177 -0.89 -10.87 -3.76
C ASN A 177 -1.53 -9.74 -2.93
N GLY A 178 -1.80 -10.01 -1.64
CA GLY A 178 -2.43 -9.05 -0.72
C GLY A 178 -3.95 -8.90 -0.86
N ASP A 179 -4.56 -9.52 -1.87
CA ASP A 179 -6.01 -9.56 -2.03
C ASP A 179 -6.62 -10.83 -1.42
N GLU A 180 -7.87 -10.75 -0.98
CA GLU A 180 -8.67 -11.92 -0.61
C GLU A 180 -9.60 -12.27 -1.79
N PRO A 181 -9.26 -13.29 -2.60
CA PRO A 181 -10.08 -13.64 -3.75
C PRO A 181 -11.46 -14.15 -3.29
N VAL A 182 -12.49 -13.77 -4.04
CA VAL A 182 -13.84 -14.33 -3.84
C VAL A 182 -13.83 -15.78 -4.30
N THR A 183 -14.21 -16.70 -3.42
CA THR A 183 -14.17 -18.13 -3.68
C THR A 183 -15.46 -18.80 -3.21
N GLU A 184 -15.96 -19.75 -4.01
CA GLU A 184 -17.11 -20.59 -3.63
C GLU A 184 -16.77 -21.53 -2.47
N VAL A 185 -15.49 -21.87 -2.34
CA VAL A 185 -14.96 -22.74 -1.29
C VAL A 185 -13.83 -22.04 -0.57
N ALA A 186 -14.07 -21.69 0.70
CA ALA A 186 -13.02 -21.27 1.60
C ALA A 186 -11.98 -22.39 1.78
N PRO A 187 -10.69 -22.05 1.98
CA PRO A 187 -9.69 -23.04 2.33
C PRO A 187 -10.08 -23.87 3.56
N PHE A 188 -9.60 -25.11 3.62
CA PHE A 188 -9.87 -25.99 4.74
C PHE A 188 -8.77 -27.03 4.90
N ILE A 189 -8.66 -27.60 6.09
CA ILE A 189 -7.66 -28.64 6.39
C ILE A 189 -8.31 -30.01 6.21
N ARG A 190 -7.65 -30.89 5.45
CA ARG A 190 -8.01 -32.31 5.30
C ARG A 190 -6.74 -33.14 5.34
N GLU A 191 -6.73 -34.21 6.14
CA GLU A 191 -5.59 -35.14 6.23
C GLU A 191 -4.25 -34.43 6.50
N GLY A 192 -4.27 -33.40 7.36
CA GLY A 192 -3.07 -32.62 7.69
C GLY A 192 -2.57 -31.67 6.59
N SER A 193 -3.30 -31.55 5.47
CA SER A 193 -2.99 -30.62 4.37
C SER A 193 -4.05 -29.53 4.26
N THR A 194 -3.61 -28.28 4.10
CA THR A 194 -4.51 -27.17 3.75
C THR A 194 -4.85 -27.23 2.26
N LEU A 195 -6.12 -27.46 1.96
CA LEU A 195 -6.68 -27.47 0.62
C LEU A 195 -7.19 -26.06 0.27
N VAL A 196 -6.85 -25.61 -0.94
CA VAL A 196 -7.16 -24.26 -1.42
C VAL A 196 -7.82 -24.31 -2.82
N PRO A 197 -8.73 -23.38 -3.15
CA PRO A 197 -9.37 -23.29 -4.46
C PRO A 197 -8.35 -22.92 -5.54
N PHE A 198 -8.03 -23.89 -6.40
CA PHE A 198 -6.89 -23.76 -7.32
C PHE A 198 -7.13 -22.71 -8.41
N ARG A 199 -8.36 -22.62 -8.93
CA ARG A 199 -8.73 -21.64 -9.97
C ARG A 199 -8.52 -20.22 -9.48
N ALA A 200 -9.06 -19.88 -8.30
CA ALA A 200 -8.98 -18.53 -7.75
C ALA A 200 -7.54 -18.06 -7.54
N ILE A 201 -6.68 -18.95 -7.03
CA ILE A 201 -5.25 -18.63 -6.88
C ILE A 201 -4.58 -18.47 -8.24
N SER A 202 -4.83 -19.40 -9.17
CA SER A 202 -4.23 -19.37 -10.51
C SER A 202 -4.59 -18.09 -11.26
N GLU A 203 -5.87 -17.69 -11.25
CA GLU A 203 -6.35 -16.46 -11.90
C GLU A 203 -5.81 -15.19 -11.24
N ALA A 204 -5.74 -15.17 -9.90
CA ALA A 204 -5.11 -14.06 -9.16
C ALA A 204 -3.61 -13.92 -9.50
N LEU A 205 -2.93 -15.03 -9.79
CA LEU A 205 -1.56 -15.09 -10.31
C LEU A 205 -1.48 -14.99 -11.84
N LYS A 206 -2.54 -14.48 -12.50
CA LYS A 206 -2.62 -14.21 -13.95
C LYS A 206 -2.42 -15.44 -14.85
N ALA A 207 -2.66 -16.64 -14.32
CA ALA A 207 -2.67 -17.87 -15.10
C ALA A 207 -4.04 -18.11 -15.77
N THR A 208 -4.02 -18.78 -16.91
CA THR A 208 -5.23 -19.22 -17.62
C THR A 208 -5.66 -20.58 -17.11
N VAL A 209 -6.94 -20.78 -16.84
CA VAL A 209 -7.50 -22.04 -16.32
C VAL A 209 -8.53 -22.59 -17.30
N THR A 210 -8.36 -23.86 -17.70
CA THR A 210 -9.28 -24.58 -18.59
C THR A 210 -9.74 -25.87 -17.94
N TRP A 211 -11.04 -26.12 -17.97
CA TRP A 211 -11.63 -27.40 -17.58
C TRP A 211 -11.78 -28.31 -18.79
N ASN A 212 -11.37 -29.57 -18.66
CA ASN A 212 -11.68 -30.63 -19.61
C ASN A 212 -12.64 -31.63 -18.95
N GLY A 213 -13.86 -31.70 -19.50
CA GLY A 213 -14.89 -32.60 -18.99
C GLY A 213 -14.71 -34.06 -19.40
N GLU A 214 -14.04 -34.34 -20.51
CA GLU A 214 -13.87 -35.71 -21.04
C GLU A 214 -12.97 -36.55 -20.14
N ASP A 215 -11.85 -35.99 -19.69
CA ASP A 215 -10.88 -36.66 -18.83
C ASP A 215 -10.92 -36.17 -17.37
N ARG A 216 -11.93 -35.36 -17.01
CA ARG A 216 -12.12 -34.75 -15.68
C ARG A 216 -10.82 -34.10 -15.18
N SER A 217 -10.30 -33.14 -15.95
CA SER A 217 -9.04 -32.47 -15.61
C SER A 217 -9.11 -30.95 -15.65
N VAL A 218 -8.28 -30.31 -14.83
CA VAL A 218 -8.02 -28.86 -14.88
C VAL A 218 -6.64 -28.65 -15.49
N THR A 219 -6.55 -27.86 -16.55
CA THR A 219 -5.28 -27.40 -17.11
C THR A 219 -5.07 -25.93 -16.73
N VAL A 220 -3.91 -25.60 -16.19
CA VAL A 220 -3.51 -24.22 -15.87
C VAL A 220 -2.24 -23.87 -16.62
N THR A 221 -2.23 -22.72 -17.27
CA THR A 221 -1.07 -22.22 -18.01
C THR A 221 -0.64 -20.86 -17.44
N SER A 222 0.60 -20.77 -16.99
CA SER A 222 1.23 -19.54 -16.48
C SER A 222 2.60 -19.37 -17.13
N GLY A 223 2.72 -18.40 -18.05
CA GLY A 223 3.94 -18.21 -18.84
C GLY A 223 4.32 -19.49 -19.60
N THR A 224 5.48 -20.07 -19.27
CA THR A 224 5.99 -21.32 -19.85
C THR A 224 5.59 -22.56 -19.06
N THR A 225 4.84 -22.41 -17.97
CA THR A 225 4.45 -23.51 -17.09
C THR A 225 3.04 -23.98 -17.41
N THR A 226 2.90 -25.28 -17.70
CA THR A 226 1.61 -25.95 -17.90
C THR A 226 1.38 -26.98 -16.81
N ILE A 227 0.30 -26.85 -16.08
CA ILE A 227 -0.11 -27.73 -15.00
C ILE A 227 -1.35 -28.48 -15.45
N LYS A 228 -1.37 -29.81 -15.31
CA LYS A 228 -2.56 -30.64 -15.51
C LYS A 228 -2.89 -31.37 -14.21
N LEU A 229 -4.07 -31.11 -13.67
CA LEU A 229 -4.63 -31.76 -12.50
C LEU A 229 -5.69 -32.75 -12.93
N LEU A 230 -5.53 -34.01 -12.56
CA LEU A 230 -6.57 -35.03 -12.72
C LEU A 230 -7.42 -35.07 -11.44
N ILE A 231 -8.74 -34.95 -11.58
CA ILE A 231 -9.64 -35.00 -10.43
C ILE A 231 -9.66 -36.40 -9.83
N ASP A 232 -9.70 -36.45 -8.50
CA ASP A 232 -9.67 -37.65 -7.65
C ASP A 232 -8.38 -38.47 -7.81
N SER A 233 -7.32 -37.87 -8.34
CA SER A 233 -5.99 -38.47 -8.50
C SER A 233 -4.96 -37.75 -7.64
N LYS A 234 -4.01 -38.51 -7.08
CA LYS A 234 -2.79 -37.95 -6.49
C LYS A 234 -1.75 -37.55 -7.54
N THR A 235 -1.93 -37.93 -8.80
CA THR A 235 -0.99 -37.58 -9.86
C THR A 235 -1.42 -36.29 -10.56
N ALA A 236 -0.58 -35.28 -10.47
CA ALA A 236 -0.62 -34.07 -11.29
C ALA A 236 0.52 -34.10 -12.30
N TYR A 237 0.49 -33.20 -13.29
CA TYR A 237 1.60 -33.01 -14.22
C TYR A 237 2.01 -31.54 -14.26
N VAL A 238 3.31 -31.27 -14.20
CA VAL A 238 3.90 -29.93 -14.39
C VAL A 238 4.86 -30.01 -15.57
N ASN A 239 4.57 -29.29 -16.64
CA ASN A 239 5.29 -29.36 -17.91
C ASN A 239 5.40 -30.79 -18.47
N GLY A 240 4.34 -31.58 -18.29
CA GLY A 240 4.29 -32.99 -18.70
C GLY A 240 4.98 -33.98 -17.75
N ASN A 241 5.72 -33.51 -16.75
CA ASN A 241 6.35 -34.37 -15.75
C ASN A 241 5.38 -34.68 -14.61
N PRO A 242 5.24 -35.96 -14.19
CA PRO A 242 4.33 -36.32 -13.11
C PRO A 242 4.84 -35.79 -11.75
N VAL A 243 3.91 -35.28 -10.94
CA VAL A 243 4.12 -34.81 -9.56
C VAL A 243 3.07 -35.46 -8.68
N THR A 244 3.48 -35.97 -7.51
CA THR A 244 2.56 -36.61 -6.55
C THR A 244 2.06 -35.58 -5.54
N LEU A 245 0.74 -35.52 -5.37
CA LEU A 245 0.05 -34.70 -4.37
C LEU A 245 -0.11 -35.48 -3.06
N ASP A 246 0.02 -34.78 -1.93
CA ASP A 246 -0.22 -35.36 -0.60
C ASP A 246 -1.67 -35.84 -0.46
N VAL A 247 -2.61 -34.97 -0.88
CA VAL A 247 -4.05 -35.22 -0.96
C VAL A 247 -4.49 -35.04 -2.42
N PRO A 248 -5.37 -35.91 -2.96
CA PRO A 248 -5.83 -35.80 -4.34
C PRO A 248 -6.43 -34.43 -4.64
N ALA A 249 -6.32 -33.99 -5.90
CA ALA A 249 -7.13 -32.87 -6.38
C ALA A 249 -8.61 -33.30 -6.36
N THR A 250 -9.49 -32.52 -5.73
CA THR A 250 -10.90 -32.91 -5.56
C THR A 250 -11.81 -31.74 -5.90
N ILE A 251 -13.02 -32.03 -6.38
CA ILE A 251 -14.06 -31.01 -6.54
C ILE A 251 -14.85 -30.90 -5.23
N LYS A 252 -14.93 -29.69 -4.67
CA LYS A 252 -15.80 -29.34 -3.55
C LYS A 252 -16.62 -28.12 -3.97
N ASP A 253 -17.93 -28.14 -3.78
CA ASP A 253 -18.86 -27.05 -4.13
C ASP A 253 -18.55 -26.41 -5.50
N SER A 254 -18.38 -27.25 -6.54
CA SER A 254 -18.03 -26.85 -7.91
C SER A 254 -16.65 -26.20 -8.13
N SER A 255 -15.78 -26.23 -7.12
CA SER A 255 -14.40 -25.72 -7.19
C SER A 255 -13.39 -26.86 -7.03
N THR A 256 -12.36 -26.88 -7.88
CA THR A 256 -11.22 -27.78 -7.72
C THR A 256 -10.32 -27.27 -6.62
N VAL A 257 -10.13 -28.08 -5.57
CA VAL A 257 -9.24 -27.78 -4.46
C VAL A 257 -8.01 -28.68 -4.49
N VAL A 258 -6.86 -28.13 -4.12
CA VAL A 258 -5.56 -28.83 -4.12
C VAL A 258 -4.75 -28.48 -2.88
N PRO A 259 -3.76 -29.31 -2.49
CA PRO A 259 -2.83 -28.96 -1.41
C PRO A 259 -2.09 -27.66 -1.71
N VAL A 260 -2.05 -26.74 -0.74
CA VAL A 260 -1.37 -25.45 -0.89
C VAL A 260 0.12 -25.59 -1.21
N ARG A 261 0.76 -26.68 -0.73
CA ARG A 261 2.16 -27.00 -1.04
C ARG A 261 2.38 -27.15 -2.55
N PHE A 262 1.50 -27.87 -3.23
CA PHE A 262 1.56 -28.05 -4.68
C PHE A 262 1.46 -26.71 -5.41
N VAL A 263 0.62 -25.79 -4.94
CA VAL A 263 0.48 -24.44 -5.51
C VAL A 263 1.81 -23.69 -5.48
N SER A 264 2.52 -23.73 -4.34
CA SER A 264 3.82 -23.07 -4.19
C SER A 264 4.84 -23.56 -5.23
N GLU A 265 4.96 -24.88 -5.35
CA GLU A 265 5.94 -25.51 -6.24
C GLU A 265 5.59 -25.32 -7.72
N ALA A 266 4.32 -25.56 -8.08
CA ALA A 266 3.89 -25.58 -9.47
C ALA A 266 3.79 -24.18 -10.09
N LEU A 267 3.37 -23.17 -9.32
CA LEU A 267 3.23 -21.79 -9.80
C LEU A 267 4.43 -20.89 -9.44
N LYS A 268 5.49 -21.46 -8.85
CA LYS A 268 6.65 -20.69 -8.36
C LYS A 268 6.25 -19.51 -7.46
N ALA A 269 5.21 -19.73 -6.66
CA ALA A 269 4.68 -18.73 -5.75
C ALA A 269 5.23 -18.98 -4.34
N THR A 270 5.52 -17.89 -3.62
CA THR A 270 5.79 -17.99 -2.19
C THR A 270 4.48 -18.24 -1.46
N VAL A 271 4.44 -19.29 -0.65
CA VAL A 271 3.32 -19.61 0.24
C VAL A 271 3.79 -19.51 1.68
N LYS A 272 3.01 -18.81 2.50
CA LYS A 272 3.19 -18.70 3.94
C LYS A 272 1.92 -19.19 4.63
N TRP A 273 2.11 -20.06 5.62
CA TRP A 273 1.06 -20.47 6.54
C TRP A 273 1.27 -19.71 7.85
N GLU A 274 0.26 -18.95 8.28
CA GLU A 274 0.25 -18.28 9.57
C GLU A 274 -0.66 -19.06 10.53
N PRO A 275 -0.10 -19.78 11.51
CA PRO A 275 -0.88 -20.67 12.36
C PRO A 275 -1.78 -19.92 13.34
N ASP A 276 -1.35 -18.77 13.87
CA ASP A 276 -2.09 -18.05 14.92
C ASP A 276 -3.43 -17.53 14.40
N THR A 277 -3.49 -17.24 13.10
CA THR A 277 -4.69 -16.70 12.45
C THR A 277 -5.30 -17.64 11.42
N THR A 278 -4.74 -18.84 11.28
CA THR A 278 -5.12 -19.82 10.26
C THR A 278 -5.21 -19.20 8.87
N SER A 279 -4.14 -18.54 8.43
CA SER A 279 -4.12 -17.82 7.15
C SER A 279 -3.14 -18.46 6.17
N VAL A 280 -3.58 -18.62 4.93
CA VAL A 280 -2.73 -18.91 3.77
C VAL A 280 -2.42 -17.59 3.05
N VAL A 281 -1.16 -17.21 2.99
CA VAL A 281 -0.70 -16.02 2.26
C VAL A 281 0.14 -16.47 1.07
N ILE A 282 -0.24 -16.05 -0.13
CA ILE A 282 0.42 -16.41 -1.39
C ILE A 282 0.84 -15.14 -2.10
N TYR A 283 2.09 -15.07 -2.58
CA TYR A 283 2.56 -13.97 -3.41
C TYR A 283 3.68 -14.41 -4.37
N GLN A 284 3.88 -13.67 -5.45
CA GLN A 284 5.02 -13.82 -6.35
C GLN A 284 5.91 -12.57 -6.29
N ASP A 285 7.22 -12.77 -6.31
CA ASP A 285 8.16 -11.67 -6.56
C ASP A 285 7.96 -11.21 -8.00
N GLN A 286 7.51 -9.96 -8.18
CA GLN A 286 7.33 -9.31 -9.48
C GLN A 286 8.68 -8.85 -10.05
#